data_AF-A0A2C7AI89-F1
#
_entry.id   AF-A0A2C7AI89-F1
#
_cell.length_a   1.000
_cell.length_b   1.000
_cell.length_c   1.000
_cell.angle_alpha   90.00
_cell.angle_beta   90.00
_cell.angle_gamma   90.00
#
_symmetry.space_group_name_H-M   'P 1'
#
loop_
_entity.id
_entity.type
_entity.pdbx_description
1 polymer ?
#
loop_
_entity_poly.entity_id
_entity_poly.type
_entity_poly.pdbx_seq_one_letter_code
_entity_poly.pdbx_strand_id
1 'polypeptide(L)'
;MRYTAVKYRPLARKHGLDPWDIASAGFEVMLSASTRRARDPWAVVTRAVQITCIAEVRAAGMLVATSKARRTPGIAGFHDAVRFAERECLADYHPAFAVNPDDDDPEPGQDDGQVAAVLSETVALFVSAGWDPGLVADCVEYVADRLADLSSRRSAVEILRRDHAVPILLGLPPRSWAALLRIVLGHPAPKHSGTPTGDGVLLRLLNGEALDSLREDDALMYAIRAAHPDKQDVPETSSAGSRGRRRT
;
A
#
# COMPACT_ATOMS: atom_id res chain seq x y z
N MET A 1 7.97 -34.72 -28.78
CA MET A 1 7.56 -33.31 -28.93
C MET A 1 7.42 -32.85 -30.39
N ARG A 2 8.42 -33.00 -31.28
CA ARG A 2 8.28 -32.55 -32.70
C ARG A 2 7.09 -33.18 -33.44
N TYR A 3 6.86 -34.48 -33.27
CA TYR A 3 5.71 -35.17 -33.87
C TYR A 3 4.36 -34.61 -33.38
N THR A 4 4.22 -34.34 -32.07
CA THR A 4 2.98 -33.79 -31.51
C THR A 4 2.71 -32.38 -32.01
N ALA A 5 3.75 -31.53 -32.08
CA ALA A 5 3.65 -30.19 -32.66
C ALA A 5 3.19 -30.22 -34.12
N VAL A 6 3.73 -31.13 -34.94
CA VAL A 6 3.31 -31.28 -36.35
C VAL A 6 1.88 -31.81 -36.45
N LYS A 7 1.53 -32.85 -35.70
CA LYS A 7 0.21 -33.50 -35.73
C LYS A 7 -0.91 -32.55 -35.33
N TYR A 8 -0.71 -31.74 -34.29
CA TYR A 8 -1.73 -30.84 -33.75
C TYR A 8 -1.61 -29.40 -34.25
N ARG A 9 -0.67 -29.10 -35.16
CA ARG A 9 -0.53 -27.79 -35.81
C ARG A 9 -1.85 -27.25 -36.39
N PRO A 10 -2.67 -28.03 -37.12
CA PRO A 10 -3.92 -27.50 -37.67
C PRO A 10 -4.89 -27.08 -36.55
N LEU A 11 -4.91 -27.83 -35.45
CA LEU A 11 -5.77 -27.55 -34.31
C LEU A 11 -5.29 -26.33 -33.52
N ALA A 12 -3.97 -26.17 -33.32
CA ALA A 12 -3.40 -24.97 -32.72
C ALA A 12 -3.71 -23.72 -33.55
N ARG A 13 -3.54 -23.80 -34.89
CA ARG A 13 -3.87 -22.71 -35.82
C ARG A 13 -5.33 -22.31 -35.78
N LYS A 14 -6.26 -23.26 -35.67
CA LYS A 14 -7.70 -22.96 -35.52
C LYS A 14 -8.00 -22.06 -34.32
N HIS A 15 -7.18 -22.14 -33.28
CA HIS A 15 -7.33 -21.38 -32.04
C HIS A 15 -6.34 -20.20 -31.94
N GLY A 16 -5.54 -19.92 -32.97
CA GLY A 16 -4.56 -18.83 -32.95
C GLY A 16 -3.37 -19.07 -32.01
N LEU A 17 -3.09 -20.32 -31.64
CA LEU A 17 -2.04 -20.69 -30.68
C LEU A 17 -0.79 -21.22 -31.36
N ASP A 18 0.37 -21.09 -30.70
CA ASP A 18 1.60 -21.70 -31.19
C ASP A 18 1.54 -23.23 -31.08
N PRO A 19 1.91 -23.98 -32.13
CA PRO A 19 1.89 -25.44 -32.10
C PRO A 19 2.79 -26.07 -31.04
N TRP A 20 3.87 -25.42 -30.61
CA TRP A 20 4.77 -25.94 -29.57
C TRP A 20 4.20 -25.78 -28.17
N ASP A 21 3.48 -24.70 -27.90
CA ASP A 21 2.78 -24.46 -26.63
C ASP A 21 1.77 -25.57 -26.34
N ILE A 22 1.12 -26.09 -27.39
CA ILE A 22 0.14 -27.16 -27.28
C ILE A 22 0.77 -28.56 -27.35
N ALA A 23 1.97 -28.67 -27.93
CA ALA A 23 2.66 -29.96 -28.09
C ALA A 23 3.06 -30.59 -26.76
N SER A 24 3.39 -29.77 -25.75
CA SER A 24 3.69 -30.19 -24.37
C SER A 24 2.47 -30.82 -23.71
N ALA A 25 1.32 -30.14 -23.75
CA ALA A 25 0.06 -30.64 -23.19
C ALA A 25 -0.35 -31.98 -23.84
N GLY A 26 -0.21 -32.09 -25.16
CA GLY A 26 -0.45 -33.36 -25.86
C GLY A 26 0.50 -34.47 -25.42
N PHE A 27 1.78 -34.15 -25.22
CA PHE A 27 2.78 -35.12 -24.75
C PHE A 27 2.52 -35.57 -23.31
N GLU A 28 2.19 -34.66 -22.40
CA GLU A 28 1.83 -35.01 -21.01
C GLU A 28 0.63 -35.96 -20.94
N VAL A 29 -0.39 -35.73 -21.77
CA VAL A 29 -1.54 -36.63 -21.85
C VAL A 29 -1.15 -38.01 -22.36
N MET A 30 -0.20 -38.12 -23.29
CA MET A 30 0.32 -39.41 -23.76
C MET A 30 1.05 -40.20 -22.67
N LEU A 31 1.71 -39.52 -21.73
CA LEU A 31 2.41 -40.17 -20.61
C LEU A 31 1.45 -40.78 -19.58
N SER A 32 0.21 -40.28 -19.51
CA SER A 32 -0.78 -40.78 -18.55
C SER A 32 -1.11 -42.26 -18.76
N ALA A 33 -1.12 -43.02 -17.67
CA ALA A 33 -1.48 -44.43 -17.66
C ALA A 33 -2.93 -44.70 -18.08
N SER A 34 -3.83 -43.71 -17.95
CA SER A 34 -5.22 -43.83 -18.42
C SER A 34 -5.31 -43.74 -19.94
N THR A 35 -4.56 -42.81 -20.56
CA THR A 35 -4.48 -42.65 -22.01
C THR A 35 -3.88 -43.89 -22.67
N ARG A 36 -2.81 -44.45 -22.09
CA ARG A 36 -2.14 -45.66 -22.62
C ARG A 36 -3.02 -46.92 -22.57
N ARG A 37 -3.99 -46.97 -21.65
CA ARG A 37 -4.94 -48.09 -21.49
C ARG A 37 -6.28 -47.83 -22.15
N ALA A 38 -6.47 -46.67 -22.78
CA ALA A 38 -7.71 -46.35 -23.48
C ALA A 38 -7.88 -47.25 -24.70
N ARG A 39 -9.14 -47.56 -25.05
CA ARG A 39 -9.47 -48.30 -26.28
C ARG A 39 -9.00 -47.57 -27.54
N ASP A 40 -9.06 -46.23 -27.51
CA ASP A 40 -8.48 -45.35 -28.53
C ASP A 40 -7.66 -44.24 -27.85
N PRO A 41 -6.35 -44.46 -27.68
CA PRO A 41 -5.45 -43.47 -27.07
C PRO A 41 -5.38 -42.16 -27.88
N TRP A 42 -5.49 -42.24 -29.22
CA TRP A 42 -5.35 -41.07 -30.08
C TRP A 42 -6.57 -40.15 -30.02
N ALA A 43 -7.78 -40.70 -29.87
CA ALA A 43 -8.97 -39.92 -29.61
C ALA A 43 -8.87 -39.18 -28.27
N VAL A 44 -8.39 -39.84 -27.21
CA VAL A 44 -8.21 -39.23 -25.88
C VAL A 44 -7.23 -38.06 -25.95
N VAL A 45 -6.06 -38.26 -26.56
CA VAL A 45 -5.05 -37.19 -26.71
C VAL A 45 -5.63 -36.03 -27.51
N THR A 46 -6.30 -36.30 -28.64
CA THR A 46 -6.85 -35.26 -29.50
C THR A 46 -7.93 -34.43 -28.78
N ARG A 47 -8.78 -35.09 -28.00
CA ARG A 47 -9.79 -34.40 -27.18
C ARG A 47 -9.15 -33.57 -26.08
N ALA A 48 -8.13 -34.09 -25.40
CA ALA A 48 -7.44 -33.36 -24.34
C ALA A 48 -6.68 -32.13 -24.89
N VAL A 49 -6.07 -32.27 -26.06
CA VAL A 49 -5.43 -31.16 -26.79
C VAL A 49 -6.47 -30.11 -27.16
N GLN A 50 -7.62 -30.51 -27.71
CA GLN A 50 -8.71 -29.58 -28.04
C GLN A 50 -9.21 -28.81 -26.81
N ILE A 51 -9.43 -29.50 -25.69
CA ILE A 51 -9.85 -28.87 -24.42
C ILE A 51 -8.78 -27.88 -23.95
N THR A 52 -7.51 -28.21 -24.13
CA THR A 52 -6.40 -27.31 -23.78
C THR A 52 -6.40 -26.07 -24.66
N CYS A 53 -6.51 -26.18 -25.98
CA CYS A 53 -6.61 -25.01 -26.85
C CYS A 53 -7.77 -24.08 -26.45
N ILE A 54 -8.94 -24.64 -26.13
CA ILE A 54 -10.10 -23.85 -25.67
C ILE A 54 -9.78 -23.14 -24.35
N ALA A 55 -9.12 -23.83 -23.42
CA ALA A 55 -8.73 -23.25 -22.13
C ALA A 55 -7.69 -22.15 -22.28
N GLU A 56 -6.71 -22.31 -23.17
CA GLU A 56 -5.68 -21.30 -23.49
C GLU A 56 -6.31 -20.04 -24.07
N VAL A 57 -7.15 -20.17 -25.10
CA VAL A 57 -7.87 -19.03 -25.69
C VAL A 57 -8.72 -18.32 -24.65
N ARG A 58 -9.42 -19.08 -23.82
CA ARG A 58 -10.24 -18.53 -22.74
C ARG A 58 -9.40 -17.83 -21.66
N ALA A 59 -8.24 -18.38 -21.33
CA ALA A 59 -7.33 -17.82 -20.35
C ALA A 59 -6.74 -16.49 -20.83
N ALA A 60 -6.30 -16.43 -22.08
CA ALA A 60 -5.84 -15.21 -22.73
C ALA A 60 -6.95 -14.15 -22.74
N GLY A 61 -8.15 -14.52 -23.19
CA GLY A 61 -9.30 -13.63 -23.23
C GLY A 61 -9.76 -13.13 -21.86
N MET A 62 -9.53 -13.87 -20.77
CA MET A 62 -9.86 -13.44 -19.41
C MET A 62 -8.67 -12.84 -18.65
N LEU A 63 -7.47 -12.77 -19.26
CA LEU A 63 -6.23 -12.38 -18.61
C LEU A 63 -5.92 -13.17 -17.33
N VAL A 64 -6.18 -14.49 -17.34
CA VAL A 64 -5.92 -15.38 -16.20
C VAL A 64 -5.06 -16.57 -16.58
N ALA A 65 -4.56 -17.30 -15.58
CA ALA A 65 -3.89 -18.58 -15.79
C ALA A 65 -4.84 -19.65 -16.37
N THR A 66 -4.29 -20.55 -17.18
CA THR A 66 -5.02 -21.59 -17.92
C THR A 66 -5.69 -22.60 -16.99
N SER A 67 -5.05 -22.92 -15.87
CA SER A 67 -5.60 -23.75 -14.79
C SER A 67 -6.82 -23.12 -14.10
N LYS A 68 -6.90 -21.78 -14.07
CA LYS A 68 -8.06 -21.04 -13.56
C LYS A 68 -9.19 -21.04 -14.59
N ALA A 69 -8.87 -20.82 -15.87
CA ALA A 69 -9.87 -20.87 -16.95
C ALA A 69 -10.59 -22.23 -17.06
N ARG A 70 -9.90 -23.34 -16.77
CA ARG A 70 -10.50 -24.69 -16.74
C ARG A 70 -11.53 -24.91 -15.64
N ARG A 71 -11.41 -24.19 -14.52
CA ARG A 71 -12.28 -24.36 -13.34
C ARG A 71 -13.51 -23.45 -13.35
N THR A 72 -13.62 -22.59 -14.36
CA THR A 72 -14.60 -21.51 -14.36
C THR A 72 -15.50 -21.53 -15.62
N PRO A 73 -16.29 -22.61 -15.82
CA PRO A 73 -17.11 -22.74 -17.01
C PRO A 73 -18.24 -21.71 -17.09
N GLY A 74 -18.78 -21.28 -15.94
CA GLY A 74 -19.93 -20.36 -15.83
C GLY A 74 -19.64 -18.90 -16.18
N ILE A 75 -18.37 -18.48 -16.29
CA ILE A 75 -17.98 -17.14 -16.73
C ILE A 75 -17.82 -17.16 -18.25
N ALA A 76 -18.85 -17.60 -18.97
CA ALA A 76 -18.83 -17.75 -20.44
C ALA A 76 -19.17 -16.45 -21.18
N GLY A 77 -19.59 -15.40 -20.49
CA GLY A 77 -19.92 -14.10 -21.09
C GLY A 77 -18.74 -13.12 -21.17
N PHE A 78 -17.62 -13.40 -20.49
CA PHE A 78 -16.50 -12.47 -20.37
C PHE A 78 -15.24 -13.10 -20.99
N HIS A 79 -15.10 -12.95 -22.31
CA HIS A 79 -13.98 -13.49 -23.09
C HIS A 79 -13.03 -12.41 -23.63
N ASP A 80 -13.35 -11.14 -23.43
CA ASP A 80 -12.58 -9.99 -23.93
C ASP A 80 -12.21 -9.04 -22.77
N ALA A 81 -11.55 -9.59 -21.76
CA ALA A 81 -10.93 -8.77 -20.72
C ALA A 81 -9.72 -8.04 -21.32
N VAL A 82 -9.74 -6.72 -21.25
CA VAL A 82 -8.64 -5.85 -21.66
C VAL A 82 -7.93 -5.37 -20.40
N ARG A 83 -6.58 -5.27 -20.42
CA ARG A 83 -5.87 -4.70 -19.28
C ARG A 83 -6.26 -3.24 -19.13
N PHE A 84 -6.37 -2.79 -17.90
CA PHE A 84 -6.67 -1.38 -17.62
C PHE A 84 -5.67 -0.43 -18.31
N ALA A 85 -4.38 -0.81 -18.34
CA ALA A 85 -3.31 -0.03 -18.98
C ALA A 85 -3.26 -0.10 -20.52
N GLU A 86 -3.98 -1.03 -21.15
CA GLU A 86 -3.99 -1.16 -22.63
C GLU A 86 -5.07 -0.28 -23.29
N ARG A 87 -5.89 0.42 -22.49
CA ARG A 87 -6.86 1.38 -23.03
C ARG A 87 -6.19 2.75 -23.22
N GLU A 88 -6.24 3.25 -24.44
CA GLU A 88 -5.94 4.64 -24.75
C GLU A 88 -7.02 5.53 -24.12
N CYS A 89 -6.62 6.68 -23.55
CA CYS A 89 -7.49 7.70 -22.96
C CYS A 89 -8.49 7.18 -21.89
N LEU A 90 -7.96 6.85 -20.70
CA LEU A 90 -8.78 6.43 -19.54
C LEU A 90 -9.89 7.43 -19.17
N ALA A 91 -9.66 8.72 -19.40
CA ALA A 91 -10.62 9.79 -19.15
C ALA A 91 -11.92 9.62 -19.97
N ASP A 92 -11.83 9.07 -21.18
CA ASP A 92 -12.99 8.86 -22.06
C ASP A 92 -13.84 7.65 -21.64
N TYR A 93 -13.26 6.72 -20.87
CA TYR A 93 -13.94 5.49 -20.47
C TYR A 93 -14.92 5.69 -19.32
N HIS A 94 -14.53 6.49 -18.32
CA HIS A 94 -15.36 6.71 -17.13
C HIS A 94 -15.06 8.09 -16.53
N PRO A 95 -16.10 8.86 -16.15
CA PRO A 95 -15.94 10.22 -15.64
C PRO A 95 -15.07 10.33 -14.38
N ALA A 96 -14.97 9.26 -13.58
CA ALA A 96 -14.06 9.23 -12.42
C ALA A 96 -12.55 9.28 -12.77
N PHE A 97 -12.18 9.13 -14.04
CA PHE A 97 -10.80 9.26 -14.52
C PHE A 97 -10.57 10.56 -15.31
N ALA A 98 -11.60 11.41 -15.45
CA ALA A 98 -11.43 12.73 -16.03
C ALA A 98 -10.68 13.60 -15.00
N VAL A 99 -9.50 14.08 -15.39
CA VAL A 99 -8.78 15.11 -14.66
C VAL A 99 -9.23 16.44 -15.24
N ASN A 100 -9.85 17.29 -14.43
CA ASN A 100 -10.12 18.66 -14.85
C ASN A 100 -8.78 19.41 -14.84
N PRO A 101 -8.31 19.97 -15.97
CA PRO A 101 -7.08 20.76 -15.99
C PRO A 101 -7.17 22.03 -15.12
N ASP A 102 -8.38 22.43 -14.73
CA ASP A 102 -8.63 23.54 -13.80
C ASP A 102 -8.47 23.15 -12.31
N ASP A 103 -8.27 21.87 -11.98
CA ASP A 103 -8.02 21.42 -10.58
C ASP A 103 -6.51 21.41 -10.22
N ASP A 104 -5.60 21.56 -11.19
CA ASP A 104 -4.13 21.45 -10.99
C ASP A 104 -3.39 22.80 -10.90
N ASP A 105 -4.06 23.93 -11.15
CA ASP A 105 -3.56 25.25 -10.76
C ASP A 105 -4.29 25.67 -9.48
N PRO A 106 -3.78 25.34 -8.28
CA PRO A 106 -4.26 26.02 -7.09
C PRO A 106 -3.92 27.50 -7.27
N GLU A 107 -4.91 28.33 -7.59
CA GLU A 107 -4.80 29.74 -7.23
C GLU A 107 -4.42 29.74 -5.75
N PRO A 108 -3.30 30.39 -5.34
CA PRO A 108 -2.83 30.35 -3.97
C PRO A 108 -3.96 30.84 -3.08
N GLY A 109 -4.63 29.87 -2.46
CA GLY A 109 -5.86 30.11 -1.74
C GLY A 109 -5.50 30.85 -0.47
N GLN A 110 -6.45 31.61 0.06
CA GLN A 110 -6.34 32.13 1.43
C GLN A 110 -6.07 31.00 2.45
N ASP A 111 -6.44 29.76 2.10
CA ASP A 111 -6.23 28.53 2.85
C ASP A 111 -4.76 28.05 2.83
N ASP A 112 -4.00 28.25 1.75
CA ASP A 112 -2.58 27.84 1.68
C ASP A 112 -1.72 28.65 2.65
N GLY A 113 -2.01 29.95 2.77
CA GLY A 113 -1.37 30.81 3.76
C GLY A 113 -1.72 30.42 5.21
N GLN A 114 -2.95 29.97 5.44
CA GLN A 114 -3.39 29.46 6.75
C GLN A 114 -2.69 28.14 7.09
N VAL A 115 -2.59 27.20 6.14
CA VAL A 115 -1.89 25.92 6.33
C VAL A 115 -0.41 26.15 6.61
N ALA A 116 0.26 27.00 5.82
CA ALA A 116 1.67 27.34 6.05
C ALA A 116 1.91 27.96 7.43
N ALA A 117 1.01 28.85 7.89
CA ALA A 117 1.06 29.41 9.24
C ALA A 117 0.91 28.32 10.32
N VAL A 118 -0.05 27.40 10.16
CA VAL A 118 -0.26 26.28 11.10
C VAL A 118 0.95 25.34 11.17
N LEU A 119 1.57 25.02 10.04
CA LEU A 119 2.79 24.20 10.03
C LEU A 119 3.94 24.92 10.75
N SER A 120 4.13 26.22 10.49
CA SER A 120 5.12 27.05 11.18
C SER A 120 4.88 27.14 12.69
N GLU A 121 3.63 27.31 13.13
CA GLU A 121 3.26 27.32 14.55
C GLU A 121 3.49 25.96 15.21
N THR A 122 3.22 24.86 14.50
CA THR A 122 3.52 23.51 14.98
C THR A 122 5.04 23.34 15.19
N VAL A 123 5.86 23.80 14.23
CA VAL A 123 7.33 23.80 14.39
C VAL A 123 7.74 24.63 15.60
N ALA A 124 7.22 25.85 15.74
CA ALA A 124 7.51 26.75 16.86
C ALA A 124 7.13 26.14 18.23
N LEU A 125 6.08 25.33 18.30
CA LEU A 125 5.69 24.60 19.50
C LEU A 125 6.76 23.58 19.91
N PHE A 126 7.23 22.75 18.97
CA PHE A 126 8.26 21.75 19.24
C PHE A 126 9.62 22.37 19.57
N VAL A 127 10.00 23.45 18.88
CA VAL A 127 11.23 24.21 19.19
C VAL A 127 11.18 24.76 20.62
N SER A 128 10.02 25.26 21.08
CA SER A 128 9.87 25.72 22.47
C SER A 128 10.03 24.61 23.52
N ALA A 129 9.90 23.34 23.11
CA ALA A 129 10.17 22.17 23.93
C ALA A 129 11.61 21.65 23.83
N GLY A 130 12.47 22.31 23.05
CA GLY A 130 13.91 22.02 22.92
C GLY A 130 14.30 21.19 21.71
N TRP A 131 13.38 20.93 20.76
CA TRP A 131 13.70 20.19 19.54
C TRP A 131 14.52 21.01 18.55
N ASP A 132 15.32 20.33 17.72
CA ASP A 132 16.03 20.96 16.60
C ASP A 132 15.03 21.51 15.55
N PRO A 133 15.16 22.79 15.14
CA PRO A 133 14.20 23.42 14.24
C PRO A 133 14.19 22.80 12.84
N GLY A 134 15.35 22.39 12.31
CA GLY A 134 15.46 21.81 10.98
C GLY A 134 14.79 20.43 10.94
N LEU A 135 15.13 19.58 11.91
CA LEU A 135 14.56 18.25 12.03
C LEU A 135 13.03 18.27 12.16
N VAL A 136 12.48 19.17 12.97
CA VAL A 136 11.03 19.27 13.15
C VAL A 136 10.36 19.80 11.90
N ALA A 137 10.94 20.79 11.22
CA ALA A 137 10.42 21.31 9.96
C ALA A 137 10.29 20.18 8.93
N ASP A 138 11.36 19.41 8.71
CA ASP A 138 11.37 18.28 7.77
C ASP A 138 10.31 17.23 8.13
N CYS A 139 10.13 16.94 9.43
CA CYS A 139 9.12 16.00 9.90
C CYS A 139 7.69 16.50 9.65
N VAL A 140 7.41 17.76 9.99
CA VAL A 140 6.08 18.36 9.88
C VAL A 140 5.71 18.54 8.40
N GLU A 141 6.66 18.96 7.57
CA GLU A 141 6.50 19.05 6.12
C GLU A 141 6.22 17.69 5.50
N TYR A 142 6.98 16.65 5.85
CA TYR A 142 6.70 15.29 5.37
C TYR A 142 5.31 14.79 5.77
N VAL A 143 4.87 15.09 7.00
CA VAL A 143 3.52 14.73 7.46
C VAL A 143 2.45 15.48 6.67
N ALA A 144 2.67 16.76 6.38
CA ALA A 144 1.75 17.59 5.60
C ALA A 144 1.64 17.10 4.14
N ASP A 145 2.78 16.83 3.49
CA ASP A 145 2.86 16.27 2.14
C ASP A 145 2.08 14.94 2.05
N ARG A 146 2.27 14.04 3.01
CA ARG A 146 1.50 12.79 3.09
C ARG A 146 0.02 12.97 3.37
N LEU A 147 -0.38 14.04 4.05
CA LEU A 147 -1.80 14.36 4.24
C LEU A 147 -2.42 14.90 2.95
N ALA A 148 -1.67 15.67 2.15
CA ALA A 148 -2.11 16.18 0.86
C ALA A 148 -2.32 15.06 -0.17
N ASP A 149 -1.42 14.07 -0.20
CA ASP A 149 -1.48 12.91 -1.10
C ASP A 149 -2.68 11.97 -0.85
N LEU A 150 -3.29 12.00 0.33
CA LEU A 150 -4.21 10.97 0.79
C LEU A 150 -5.62 11.52 1.03
N SER A 151 -6.60 10.96 0.31
CA SER A 151 -8.03 11.32 0.36
C SER A 151 -8.74 11.06 1.71
N SER A 152 -8.02 10.61 2.74
CA SER A 152 -8.57 10.41 4.09
C SER A 152 -7.51 10.55 5.18
N ARG A 153 -7.76 11.47 6.13
CA ARG A 153 -6.95 11.67 7.35
C ARG A 153 -6.66 10.37 8.10
N ARG A 154 -7.64 9.47 8.20
CA ARG A 154 -7.48 8.19 8.91
C ARG A 154 -6.51 7.26 8.19
N SER A 155 -6.56 7.22 6.87
CA SER A 155 -5.64 6.46 6.04
C SER A 155 -4.22 7.02 6.13
N ALA A 156 -4.08 8.35 6.10
CA ALA A 156 -2.80 9.04 6.27
C ALA A 156 -2.13 8.73 7.62
N VAL A 157 -2.91 8.80 8.72
CA VAL A 157 -2.41 8.44 10.06
C VAL A 157 -1.93 6.99 10.12
N GLU A 158 -2.67 6.05 9.53
CA GLU A 158 -2.28 4.63 9.53
C GLU A 158 -1.05 4.36 8.64
N ILE A 159 -0.91 5.06 7.52
CA ILE A 159 0.25 4.92 6.62
C ILE A 159 1.51 5.50 7.27
N LEU A 160 1.44 6.74 7.78
CA LEU A 160 2.57 7.41 8.45
C LEU A 160 3.07 6.62 9.67
N ARG A 161 2.18 5.95 10.40
CA ARG A 161 2.54 5.07 11.53
C ARG A 161 3.28 3.80 11.12
N ARG A 162 3.04 3.31 9.91
CA ARG A 162 3.67 2.09 9.37
C ARG A 162 4.93 2.41 8.56
N ASP A 163 5.15 3.67 8.23
CA ASP A 163 6.35 4.12 7.56
C ASP A 163 7.51 4.18 8.56
N HIS A 164 8.52 3.35 8.30
CA HIS A 164 9.74 3.27 9.09
C HIS A 164 10.96 3.77 8.32
N ALA A 165 10.86 3.99 7.01
CA ALA A 165 12.01 4.35 6.19
C ALA A 165 12.40 5.82 6.39
N VAL A 166 11.41 6.71 6.38
CA VAL A 166 11.64 8.16 6.52
C VAL A 166 12.16 8.55 7.90
N PRO A 167 11.63 8.02 9.03
CA PRO A 167 12.19 8.31 10.35
C PRO A 167 13.66 7.90 10.47
N ILE A 168 14.05 6.78 9.86
CA ILE A 168 15.45 6.33 9.85
C ILE A 168 16.33 7.31 9.07
N LEU A 169 15.85 7.81 7.93
CA LEU A 169 16.57 8.80 7.12
C LEU A 169 16.77 10.12 7.89
N LEU A 170 15.75 10.56 8.63
CA LEU A 170 15.78 11.76 9.47
C LEU A 170 16.56 11.55 10.79
N GLY A 171 17.10 10.36 11.04
CA GLY A 171 17.83 10.06 12.28
C GLY A 171 16.95 9.98 13.54
N LEU A 172 15.64 9.77 13.38
CA LEU A 172 14.70 9.73 14.49
C LEU A 172 14.48 8.30 15.02
N PRO A 173 14.57 8.09 16.35
CA PRO A 173 14.17 6.83 16.96
C PRO A 173 12.68 6.52 16.65
N PRO A 174 12.31 5.24 16.41
CA PRO A 174 10.92 4.87 16.09
C PRO A 174 9.90 5.32 17.15
N ARG A 175 10.30 5.38 18.43
CA ARG A 175 9.45 5.85 19.52
C ARG A 175 9.19 7.35 19.45
N SER A 176 10.23 8.14 19.18
CA SER A 176 10.12 9.59 18.98
C SER A 176 9.24 9.92 17.79
N TRP A 177 9.40 9.21 16.68
CA TRP A 177 8.53 9.34 15.50
C TRP A 177 7.07 9.02 15.82
N ALA A 178 6.79 7.87 16.45
CA ALA A 178 5.43 7.49 16.81
C ALA A 178 4.79 8.48 17.78
N ALA A 179 5.56 9.04 18.71
CA ALA A 179 5.09 10.06 19.65
C ALA A 179 4.83 11.40 18.95
N LEU A 180 5.70 11.83 18.04
CA LEU A 180 5.50 13.02 17.21
C LEU A 180 4.20 12.90 16.41
N LEU A 181 4.00 11.80 15.68
CA LEU A 181 2.76 11.55 14.95
C LEU A 181 1.52 11.57 15.86
N ARG A 182 1.64 11.00 17.06
CA ARG A 182 0.57 10.96 18.07
C ARG A 182 0.18 12.36 18.56
N ILE A 183 1.16 13.26 18.69
CA ILE A 183 0.97 14.65 19.14
C ILE A 183 0.40 15.50 18.01
N VAL A 184 1.04 15.43 16.83
CA VAL A 184 0.70 16.25 15.65
C VAL A 184 -0.68 15.88 15.10
N LEU A 185 -0.97 14.57 14.93
CA LEU A 185 -2.18 14.08 14.28
C LEU A 185 -3.29 13.63 15.24
N GLY A 186 -2.95 13.45 16.53
CA GLY A 186 -3.90 13.01 17.55
C GLY A 186 -4.11 11.49 17.62
N HIS A 187 -5.21 11.05 18.25
CA HIS A 187 -5.53 9.63 18.39
C HIS A 187 -6.52 9.17 17.31
N PRO A 188 -6.24 8.07 16.58
CA PRO A 188 -7.13 7.60 15.51
C PRO A 188 -8.41 6.94 16.04
N ALA A 189 -8.52 6.66 17.36
CA ALA A 189 -9.72 6.02 17.88
C ALA A 189 -10.87 7.04 17.98
N PRO A 190 -12.03 6.76 17.36
CA PRO A 190 -13.14 7.72 17.26
C PRO A 190 -13.70 8.16 18.61
N LYS A 191 -13.51 7.36 19.67
CA LYS A 191 -13.92 7.71 21.04
C LYS A 191 -13.19 8.93 21.65
N HIS A 192 -12.15 9.44 21.00
CA HIS A 192 -11.42 10.63 21.45
C HIS A 192 -11.61 11.83 20.51
N SER A 193 -12.41 11.74 19.45
CA SER A 193 -12.68 12.89 18.56
C SER A 193 -13.31 14.04 19.35
N GLY A 194 -12.87 15.27 19.12
CA GLY A 194 -13.34 16.45 19.86
C GLY A 194 -12.70 16.60 21.25
N THR A 195 -11.62 15.86 21.53
CA THR A 195 -10.83 16.01 22.75
C THR A 195 -9.41 16.47 22.40
N PRO A 196 -8.71 17.21 23.28
CA PRO A 196 -7.34 17.65 23.04
C PRO A 196 -6.37 16.50 22.68
N THR A 197 -6.60 15.30 23.22
CA THR A 197 -5.80 14.09 22.96
C THR A 197 -6.13 13.40 21.62
N GLY A 198 -7.35 13.58 21.12
CA GLY A 198 -7.81 12.97 19.88
C GLY A 198 -7.60 13.85 18.65
N ASP A 199 -7.75 15.17 18.79
CA ASP A 199 -7.74 16.09 17.67
C ASP A 199 -6.32 16.39 17.16
N GLY A 200 -5.31 16.34 18.02
CA GLY A 200 -3.91 16.62 17.65
C GLY A 200 -3.64 18.10 17.42
N VAL A 201 -2.35 18.48 17.41
CA VAL A 201 -1.94 19.89 17.31
C VAL A 201 -2.41 20.54 16.00
N LEU A 202 -2.30 19.85 14.86
CA LEU A 202 -2.70 20.44 13.57
C LEU A 202 -4.18 20.80 13.51
N LEU A 203 -5.06 19.90 13.98
CA LEU A 203 -6.50 20.18 13.96
C LEU A 203 -6.87 21.29 14.96
N ARG A 204 -6.21 21.33 16.12
CA ARG A 204 -6.42 22.37 17.13
C ARG A 204 -6.06 23.76 16.59
N LEU A 205 -4.91 23.89 15.94
CA LEU A 205 -4.47 25.13 15.29
C LEU A 205 -5.38 25.52 14.12
N LEU A 206 -5.78 24.57 13.27
CA LEU A 206 -6.74 24.82 12.17
C LEU A 206 -8.11 25.27 12.68
N ASN A 207 -8.54 24.78 13.85
CA ASN A 207 -9.76 25.23 14.52
C ASN A 207 -9.63 26.58 15.23
N GLY A 208 -8.45 27.24 15.15
CA GLY A 208 -8.21 28.57 15.68
C GLY A 208 -7.73 28.62 17.14
N GLU A 209 -7.26 27.51 17.71
CA GLU A 209 -6.63 27.54 19.03
C GLU A 209 -5.28 28.27 18.95
N ALA A 210 -5.07 29.26 19.83
CA ALA A 210 -3.85 30.06 19.81
C ALA A 210 -2.62 29.24 20.27
N LEU A 211 -1.47 29.45 19.62
CA LEU A 211 -0.20 28.80 19.97
C LEU A 211 0.18 28.95 21.44
N ASP A 212 -0.08 30.12 22.05
CA ASP A 212 0.24 30.35 23.46
C ASP A 212 -0.62 29.50 24.40
N SER A 213 -1.89 29.23 24.04
CA SER A 213 -2.74 28.29 24.78
C SER A 213 -2.20 26.86 24.73
N LEU A 214 -1.58 26.45 23.61
CA LEU A 214 -0.94 25.13 23.49
C LEU A 214 0.33 25.04 24.33
N ARG A 215 1.05 26.15 24.51
CA ARG A 215 2.26 26.21 25.36
C ARG A 215 1.93 26.14 26.84
N GLU A 216 0.77 26.66 27.24
CA GLU A 216 0.26 26.58 28.62
C GLU A 216 -0.26 25.18 29.00
N ASP A 217 -0.53 24.31 28.02
CA ASP A 217 -0.90 22.91 28.26
C ASP A 217 0.33 22.09 28.70
N ASP A 218 0.53 22.02 30.02
CA ASP A 218 1.62 21.28 30.65
C ASP A 218 1.69 19.81 30.21
N ALA A 219 0.53 19.17 29.99
CA ALA A 219 0.48 17.76 29.58
C ALA A 219 0.97 17.58 28.14
N LEU A 220 0.57 18.49 27.24
CA LEU A 220 1.05 18.53 25.86
C LEU A 220 2.56 18.82 25.82
N MET A 221 3.02 19.84 26.53
CA MET A 221 4.43 20.21 26.58
C MET A 221 5.29 19.11 27.20
N TYR A 222 4.77 18.41 28.22
CA TYR A 222 5.44 17.22 28.77
C TYR A 222 5.55 16.10 27.73
N ALA A 223 4.48 15.82 26.97
CA ALA A 223 4.49 14.79 25.93
C ALA A 223 5.51 15.12 24.81
N ILE A 224 5.57 16.38 24.36
CA ILE A 224 6.54 16.85 23.35
C ILE A 224 7.97 16.69 23.88
N ARG A 225 8.21 17.10 25.13
CA ARG A 225 9.52 16.97 25.79
C ARG A 225 9.92 15.51 26.01
N ALA A 226 8.98 14.60 26.23
CA ALA A 226 9.24 13.17 26.40
C ALA A 226 9.53 12.45 25.07
N ALA A 227 9.01 12.99 23.96
CA ALA A 227 9.25 12.48 22.62
C ALA A 227 10.64 12.84 22.06
N HIS A 228 11.37 13.77 22.69
CA HIS A 228 12.67 14.26 22.24
C HIS A 228 13.71 13.13 22.06
N PRO A 229 14.46 13.06 20.94
CA PRO A 229 15.41 11.99 20.65
C PRO A 229 16.55 11.90 21.68
N ASP A 230 17.18 13.02 22.03
CA ASP A 230 18.35 13.04 22.95
C ASP A 230 18.09 12.55 24.37
N LYS A 231 16.82 12.54 24.82
CA LYS A 231 16.49 12.01 26.15
C LYS A 231 16.55 10.50 26.22
N GLN A 232 16.72 9.83 25.08
CA GLN A 232 16.70 8.36 24.99
C GLN A 232 18.09 7.74 24.85
N ASP A 233 19.15 8.55 24.68
CA ASP A 233 20.54 8.11 24.62
C ASP A 233 21.21 7.98 26.01
N VAL A 234 20.44 8.03 27.10
CA VAL A 234 20.95 7.62 28.42
C VAL A 234 20.77 6.10 28.55
N PRO A 235 21.80 5.26 28.32
CA PRO A 235 21.72 3.87 28.73
C PRO A 235 21.52 3.83 30.24
N GLU A 236 20.53 3.08 30.69
CA GLU A 236 20.34 2.72 32.11
C GLU A 236 21.58 1.96 32.61
N THR A 237 22.65 2.67 32.97
CA THR A 237 23.74 2.10 33.73
C THR A 237 23.40 2.10 35.21
N SER A 238 23.16 0.88 35.71
CA SER A 238 23.39 0.43 37.10
C SER A 238 22.30 0.70 38.15
N SER A 239 21.54 -0.37 38.48
CA SER A 239 21.38 -0.99 39.82
C SER A 239 20.27 -2.05 39.69
N ALA A 240 20.20 -3.21 40.32
CA ALA A 240 20.90 -3.92 41.39
C ALA A 240 20.60 -5.42 41.12
N GLY A 241 21.43 -6.39 41.49
CA GLY A 241 21.59 -6.75 42.88
C GLY A 241 21.92 -8.25 42.96
N SER A 242 23.07 -8.52 43.56
CA SER A 242 23.46 -9.79 44.12
C SER A 242 22.27 -10.55 44.76
N ARG A 243 21.95 -11.74 44.25
CA ARG A 243 21.22 -12.75 45.03
C ARG A 243 22.02 -14.04 45.04
N GLY A 244 22.69 -14.24 46.17
CA GLY A 244 23.42 -15.45 46.50
C GLY A 244 22.51 -16.68 46.58
N ARG A 245 22.95 -17.73 45.88
CA ARG A 245 23.29 -19.05 46.43
C ARG A 245 22.62 -19.47 47.76
N ARG A 246 21.66 -20.39 47.67
CA ARG A 246 21.40 -21.56 48.57
C ARG A 246 20.71 -22.59 47.66
N ARG A 247 21.21 -23.79 47.33
CA ARG A 247 21.66 -24.95 48.14
C ARG A 247 20.82 -25.16 49.39
N THR A 248 19.73 -25.92 49.23
CA THR A 248 19.54 -27.29 49.75
C THR A 248 18.43 -27.93 48.93
#